data_AF-A0A2V7QJS4-F1
#
_entry.id   AF-A0A2V7QJS4-F1
#
_cell.length_a   1.000
_cell.length_b   1.000
_cell.length_c   1.000
_cell.angle_alpha   90.00
_cell.angle_beta   90.00
_cell.angle_gamma   90.00
#
_symmetry.space_group_name_H-M   'P 1'
#
loop_
_entity.id
_entity.type
_entity.pdbx_description
1 polymer ?
#
loop_
_entity_poly.entity_id
_entity_poly.type
_entity_poly.pdbx_seq_one_letter_code
_entity_poly.pdbx_strand_id
1 'polypeptide(L)'
;MTEQAPQKDAMDVLQAWVDDYNARARPAIRLGSAGEAGGAQLRLRYSPADGQVAILHLVAVQHEGRAAILVRRFEGPTAETAVEAGLWASRALGRR
;
A
#
# COMPACT_ATOMS: atom_id res chain seq x y z
N MET A 1 -8.39 10.27 35.73
CA MET A 1 -7.36 9.85 34.76
C MET A 1 -8.05 9.00 33.71
N THR A 2 -8.24 9.51 32.50
CA THR A 2 -8.68 8.69 31.38
C THR A 2 -7.52 7.77 31.01
N GLU A 3 -7.63 6.48 31.30
CA GLU A 3 -6.73 5.48 30.74
C GLU A 3 -6.72 5.66 29.22
N GLN A 4 -5.57 6.04 28.68
CA GLN A 4 -5.36 5.98 27.24
C GLN A 4 -5.49 4.50 26.87
N ALA A 5 -6.51 4.17 26.09
CA ALA A 5 -6.64 2.83 25.52
C ALA A 5 -5.30 2.42 24.89
N PRO A 6 -4.88 1.15 25.02
CA PRO A 6 -3.60 0.70 24.49
C PRO A 6 -3.47 1.12 23.03
N GLN A 7 -2.38 1.82 22.73
CA GLN A 7 -2.08 2.28 21.37
C GLN A 7 -2.00 1.05 20.46
N LYS A 8 -2.94 0.94 19.51
CA LYS A 8 -2.95 -0.15 18.53
C LYS A 8 -1.69 -0.08 17.68
N ASP A 9 -1.17 -1.23 17.30
CA ASP A 9 -0.04 -1.30 16.38
C ASP A 9 -0.42 -0.63 15.04
N ALA A 10 0.49 0.16 14.49
CA ALA A 10 0.22 0.92 13.27
C ALA A 10 -0.10 0.00 12.08
N MET A 11 0.47 -1.21 12.06
CA MET A 11 0.19 -2.20 11.02
C MET A 11 -1.20 -2.82 11.20
N ASP A 12 -1.66 -3.05 12.42
CA ASP A 12 -3.01 -3.54 12.68
C ASP A 12 -4.06 -2.53 12.23
N VAL A 13 -3.83 -1.24 12.51
CA VAL A 13 -4.71 -0.15 12.07
C VAL A 13 -4.74 -0.06 10.55
N LEU A 14 -3.57 -0.15 9.90
CA LEU A 14 -3.46 -0.10 8.45
C LEU A 14 -4.16 -1.30 7.79
N GLN A 15 -3.94 -2.51 8.31
CA GLN A 15 -4.54 -3.73 7.79
C GLN A 15 -6.06 -3.68 7.88
N ALA A 16 -6.60 -3.33 9.05
CA ALA A 16 -8.05 -3.21 9.24
C ALA A 16 -8.67 -2.17 8.29
N TRP A 17 -8.00 -1.05 8.07
CA TRP A 17 -8.48 -0.03 7.13
C TRP A 17 -8.50 -0.53 5.68
N VAL A 18 -7.45 -1.25 5.25
CA VAL A 18 -7.38 -1.84 3.91
C VAL A 18 -8.49 -2.87 3.70
N ASP A 19 -8.70 -3.75 4.68
CA ASP A 19 -9.73 -4.79 4.61
C ASP A 19 -11.13 -4.17 4.52
N ASP A 20 -11.41 -3.16 5.35
CA ASP A 20 -12.66 -2.41 5.32
C ASP A 20 -12.89 -1.72 3.98
N TYR A 21 -11.86 -1.07 3.43
CA TYR A 21 -11.95 -0.42 2.12
C TYR A 21 -12.31 -1.43 1.03
N ASN A 22 -11.58 -2.55 0.97
CA ASN A 22 -11.78 -3.60 -0.02
C ASN A 22 -13.17 -4.26 0.11
N ALA A 23 -13.66 -4.47 1.33
CA ALA A 23 -15.00 -5.02 1.57
C ALA A 23 -16.12 -4.04 1.16
N ARG A 24 -15.91 -2.73 1.37
CA ARG A 24 -16.91 -1.69 1.08
C ARG A 24 -16.92 -1.25 -0.38
N ALA A 25 -15.90 -1.58 -1.15
CA ALA A 25 -15.78 -1.13 -2.52
C ALA A 25 -16.91 -1.64 -3.43
N ARG A 26 -17.94 -0.80 -3.54
CA ARG A 26 -19.08 -0.93 -4.46
C ARG A 26 -18.90 0.07 -5.61
N PRO A 27 -19.66 -0.05 -6.72
CA PRO A 27 -19.57 0.87 -7.87
C PRO A 27 -19.70 2.37 -7.54
N ALA A 28 -20.20 2.71 -6.35
CA ALA A 28 -20.41 4.09 -5.88
C ALA A 28 -19.19 4.75 -5.21
N ILE A 29 -18.14 4.00 -4.82
CA ILE A 29 -16.93 4.63 -4.28
C ILE A 29 -16.14 5.22 -5.46
N ARG A 30 -16.31 6.53 -5.68
CA ARG A 30 -15.55 7.26 -6.68
C ARG A 30 -14.10 7.34 -6.23
N LEU A 31 -13.21 6.65 -6.95
CA LEU A 31 -11.77 6.84 -6.80
C LEU A 31 -11.42 8.27 -7.20
N GLY A 32 -11.27 9.15 -6.23
CA GLY A 32 -10.61 10.44 -6.39
C GLY A 32 -9.13 10.25 -6.10
N SER A 33 -8.30 10.09 -7.14
CA SER A 33 -6.85 10.10 -6.98
C SER A 33 -6.38 11.54 -6.84
N ALA A 34 -6.24 12.03 -5.61
CA ALA A 34 -5.56 13.27 -5.31
C ALA A 34 -4.21 12.95 -4.64
N GLY A 35 -3.11 13.21 -5.36
CA GLY A 35 -1.75 13.08 -4.84
C GLY A 35 -0.70 13.06 -5.95
N GLU A 36 0.29 13.95 -5.86
CA GLU A 36 1.59 13.82 -6.52
C GLU A 36 2.61 13.39 -5.46
N ALA A 37 3.50 12.41 -5.66
CA ALA A 37 4.02 11.85 -6.91
C ALA A 37 3.71 10.35 -7.12
N GLY A 38 3.23 10.00 -8.31
CA GLY A 38 3.30 8.65 -8.89
C GLY A 38 1.98 7.93 -9.23
N GLY A 39 0.83 8.53 -8.89
CA GLY A 39 -0.51 8.06 -9.25
C GLY A 39 -1.02 6.88 -8.43
N ALA A 40 -2.12 7.10 -7.70
CA ALA A 40 -2.91 6.09 -7.00
C ALA A 40 -2.11 5.08 -6.14
N GLN A 41 -0.94 5.47 -5.63
CA GLN A 41 -0.09 4.61 -4.81
C GLN A 41 0.54 5.34 -3.63
N LEU A 42 0.76 4.61 -2.54
CA LEU A 42 1.53 5.04 -1.38
C LEU A 42 2.68 4.04 -1.17
N ARG A 43 3.88 4.55 -0.92
CA ARG A 43 5.08 3.74 -0.67
C ARG A 43 5.74 4.17 0.64
N LEU A 44 5.85 3.23 1.57
CA LEU A 44 6.70 3.36 2.76
C LEU A 44 7.99 2.57 2.54
N ARG A 45 9.15 3.20 2.80
CA ARG A 45 10.47 2.59 2.61
C ARG A 45 11.34 2.87 3.84
N TYR A 46 12.01 1.84 4.34
CA TYR A 46 13.05 1.96 5.36
C TYR A 46 14.18 0.95 5.11
N SER A 47 15.31 1.10 5.80
CA SER A 47 16.46 0.18 5.68
C SER A 47 16.61 -0.60 6.99
N PRO A 48 16.32 -1.91 7.00
CA PRO A 48 16.41 -2.73 8.21
C PRO A 48 17.86 -3.08 8.59
N ALA A 49 18.77 -3.11 7.61
CA ALA A 49 20.20 -3.35 7.78
C ALA A 49 20.98 -2.71 6.63
N ASP A 50 22.32 -2.66 6.75
CA ASP A 50 23.16 -2.13 5.67
C ASP A 50 22.98 -2.95 4.38
N GLY A 51 22.89 -2.25 3.25
CA GLY A 51 22.59 -2.84 1.94
C GLY A 51 21.15 -3.35 1.76
N GLN A 52 20.30 -3.36 2.79
CA GLN A 52 18.92 -3.85 2.71
C GLN A 52 17.87 -2.74 2.65
N VAL A 53 16.73 -3.07 2.06
CA VAL A 53 15.54 -2.22 2.02
C VAL A 53 14.30 -3.04 2.34
N ALA A 54 13.41 -2.44 3.12
CA ALA A 54 12.04 -2.89 3.31
C ALA A 54 11.09 -1.86 2.69
N ILE A 55 10.13 -2.33 1.89
CA ILE A 55 9.19 -1.49 1.15
C ILE A 55 7.77 -2.03 1.35
N LEU A 56 6.85 -1.18 1.79
CA LEU A 56 5.41 -1.45 1.78
C LEU A 56 4.76 -0.59 0.70
N HIS A 57 4.11 -1.22 -0.26
CA HIS A 57 3.30 -0.53 -1.27
C HIS A 57 1.81 -0.74 -1.02
N LEU A 58 1.05 0.34 -1.19
CA LEU A 58 -0.40 0.32 -1.31
C LEU A 58 -0.75 0.92 -2.66
N VAL A 59 -1.49 0.18 -3.48
CA VAL A 59 -1.87 0.62 -4.84
C VAL A 59 -3.37 0.52 -4.99
N ALA A 60 -4.01 1.66 -5.24
CA ALA A 60 -5.43 1.72 -5.55
C ALA A 60 -5.65 1.31 -7.02
N VAL A 61 -6.47 0.30 -7.23
CA VAL A 61 -6.75 -0.31 -8.54
C VAL A 61 -8.25 -0.43 -8.77
N GLN A 62 -8.63 -0.72 -10.01
CA GLN A 62 -9.93 -1.30 -10.34
C GLN A 62 -9.71 -2.79 -10.62
N HIS A 63 -10.30 -3.65 -9.79
CA HIS A 63 -10.22 -5.11 -9.90
C HIS A 63 -11.63 -5.67 -10.08
N GLU A 64 -11.87 -6.41 -11.16
CA GLU A 64 -13.18 -7.01 -11.46
C GLU A 64 -14.36 -6.01 -11.42
N GLY A 65 -14.13 -4.77 -11.87
CA GLY A 65 -15.13 -3.70 -11.88
C GLY A 65 -15.40 -3.04 -10.52
N ARG A 66 -14.54 -3.29 -9.53
CA ARG A 66 -14.63 -2.67 -8.19
C ARG A 66 -13.32 -1.99 -7.82
N ALA A 67 -13.42 -0.89 -7.07
CA ALA A 67 -12.24 -0.27 -6.49
C ALA A 67 -11.58 -1.24 -5.49
N ALA A 68 -10.27 -1.25 -5.41
CA ALA A 68 -9.54 -2.06 -4.42
C ALA A 68 -8.21 -1.40 -4.08
N ILE A 69 -7.62 -1.78 -2.95
CA ILE A 69 -6.25 -1.47 -2.57
C ILE A 69 -5.50 -2.78 -2.47
N LEU A 70 -4.48 -2.93 -3.32
CA LEU A 70 -3.50 -4.01 -3.22
C LEU A 70 -2.38 -3.57 -2.29
N VAL A 71 -2.02 -4.45 -1.36
CA VAL A 71 -0.91 -4.23 -0.42
C VAL A 71 0.14 -5.29 -0.62
N ARG A 72 1.41 -4.89 -0.71
CA ARG A 72 2.53 -5.83 -0.77
C ARG A 72 3.75 -5.29 -0.04
N ARG A 73 4.38 -6.17 0.74
CA ARG A 73 5.68 -5.93 1.38
C ARG A 73 6.79 -6.59 0.56
N PHE A 74 7.92 -5.90 0.47
CA PHE A 74 9.16 -6.38 -0.11
C PHE A 74 10.29 -6.15 0.90
N GLU A 75 11.22 -7.09 0.97
CA GLU A 75 12.39 -6.99 1.84
C GLU A 75 13.57 -7.72 1.22
N GLY A 76 14.75 -7.12 1.23
CA GLY A 76 15.95 -7.73 0.65
C GLY A 76 17.00 -6.73 0.19
N PRO A 77 17.92 -7.13 -0.71
CA PRO A 77 18.96 -6.26 -1.25
C PRO A 77 18.39 -5.03 -1.95
N THR A 78 18.96 -3.85 -1.63
CA THR A 78 18.38 -2.55 -2.02
C THR A 78 18.09 -2.41 -3.51
N ALA A 79 19.01 -2.83 -4.38
CA ALA A 79 18.85 -2.67 -5.83
C ALA A 79 17.74 -3.57 -6.39
N GLU A 80 17.79 -4.87 -6.08
CA GLU A 80 16.86 -5.88 -6.58
C GLU A 80 15.44 -5.63 -6.05
N THR A 81 15.31 -5.39 -4.75
CA THR A 81 14.02 -5.20 -4.07
C THR A 81 13.32 -3.91 -4.53
N ALA A 82 14.08 -2.84 -4.80
CA ALA A 82 13.50 -1.60 -5.33
C ALA A 82 12.94 -1.77 -6.75
N VAL A 83 13.63 -2.55 -7.60
CA VAL A 83 13.16 -2.87 -8.95
C VAL A 83 11.91 -3.75 -8.89
N GLU A 84 11.91 -4.81 -8.08
CA GLU A 84 10.75 -5.69 -7.92
C GLU A 84 9.51 -4.91 -7.47
N ALA A 85 9.65 -4.06 -6.44
CA ALA A 85 8.57 -3.24 -5.91
C ALA A 85 8.02 -2.27 -6.97
N GLY A 86 8.89 -1.67 -7.78
CA GLY A 86 8.51 -0.78 -8.88
C GLY A 86 7.75 -1.51 -9.99
N LEU A 87 8.26 -2.66 -10.44
CA LEU A 87 7.63 -3.49 -11.47
C LEU A 87 6.25 -3.98 -11.03
N TRP A 88 6.11 -4.41 -9.77
CA TRP A 88 4.83 -4.83 -9.22
C TRP A 88 3.81 -3.68 -9.21
N ALA A 89 4.19 -2.48 -8.74
CA ALA A 89 3.30 -1.32 -8.73
C ALA A 89 2.91 -0.90 -10.16
N SER A 90 3.85 -0.91 -11.11
CA SER A 90 3.57 -0.59 -12.51
C SER A 90 2.52 -1.54 -13.10
N ARG A 91 2.69 -2.85 -12.88
CA ARG A 91 1.72 -3.87 -13.32
C ARG A 91 0.35 -3.67 -12.66
N ALA A 92 0.32 -3.41 -11.35
CA ALA A 92 -0.93 -3.15 -10.62
C ALA A 92 -1.67 -1.92 -11.15
N LEU A 93 -0.94 -0.90 -11.59
CA LEU A 93 -1.51 0.31 -12.20
C LEU A 93 -1.83 0.16 -13.70
N GLY A 94 -1.60 -1.02 -14.30
CA GLY A 94 -1.79 -1.24 -15.73
C GLY A 94 -0.82 -0.47 -16.64
N ARG A 95 0.32 -0.03 -16.09
CA ARG A 95 1.35 0.70 -16.84
C ARG A 95 2.37 -0.31 -17.39
N ARG A 96 2.64 -0.21 -18.70
CA ARG A 96 3.67 -1.00 -19.40
C ARG A 96 5.06 -0.43 -19.12
#